data_AF-A0A6G0VVG9-F1
#
_entry.id   AF-A0A6G0VVG9-F1
#
_cell.length_a   1.000
_cell.length_b   1.000
_cell.length_c   1.000
_cell.angle_alpha   90.00
_cell.angle_beta   90.00
_cell.angle_gamma   90.00
#
_symmetry.space_group_name_H-M   'P 1'
#
loop_
_entity.id
_entity.type
_entity.pdbx_description
1 polymer ?
#
loop_
_entity_poly.entity_id
_entity_poly.type
_entity_poly.pdbx_seq_one_letter_code
_entity_poly.pdbx_strand_id
1 'polypeptide(L)'
;MNLLKCSTDCRSLVRLVQENSNPEYPEYSSFLSRLKTFGSYPTRLCQDKYSLAECGFTYTGADDLVQCHYCGILLGKWEENDEVWQQHSMHNPECVFVLLYKGAQFIENVKNEFNDIRNNRGNSNDQVHRCKTESYDVVG
;
A
#
# COMPACT_ATOMS: atom_id res chain seq x y z
N MET A 1 7.94 -10.73 33.13
CA MET A 1 7.25 -9.66 32.38
C MET A 1 7.90 -9.57 31.01
N ASN A 2 7.22 -10.03 29.97
CA ASN A 2 7.70 -9.91 28.60
C ASN A 2 7.50 -8.46 28.17
N LEU A 3 8.55 -7.66 28.36
CA LEU A 3 8.65 -6.37 27.67
C LEU A 3 8.66 -6.70 26.18
N LEU A 4 7.59 -6.37 25.47
CA LEU A 4 7.64 -6.29 24.02
C LEU A 4 8.83 -5.39 23.70
N LYS A 5 9.89 -5.98 23.14
CA LYS A 5 10.99 -5.22 22.56
C LYS A 5 10.41 -4.55 21.33
N CYS A 6 9.92 -3.32 21.49
CA CYS A 6 9.70 -2.42 20.36
C CYS A 6 11.08 -2.25 19.72
N SER A 7 11.31 -2.89 18.57
CA SER A 7 12.62 -2.85 17.90
C SER A 7 12.91 -1.47 17.32
N THR A 8 11.89 -0.62 17.23
CA THR A 8 11.97 0.70 16.60
C THR A 8 12.35 1.75 17.64
N ASP A 9 13.56 2.31 17.49
CA ASP A 9 14.02 3.44 18.29
C ASP A 9 13.09 4.65 18.09
N CYS A 10 12.50 5.13 19.19
CA CYS A 10 11.54 6.23 19.16
C CYS A 10 12.16 7.53 18.60
N ARG A 11 13.46 7.76 18.78
CA ARG A 11 14.15 8.93 18.21
C ARG A 11 14.19 8.85 16.69
N SER A 12 14.42 7.65 16.15
CA SER A 12 14.43 7.38 14.71
C SER A 12 13.06 7.63 14.08
N LEU A 13 11.96 7.22 14.74
CA LEU A 13 10.61 7.51 14.25
C LEU A 13 10.25 9.00 14.28
N VAL A 14 10.61 9.69 15.37
CA VAL A 14 10.38 11.14 15.47
C VAL A 14 11.11 11.87 14.35
N ARG A 15 12.37 11.50 14.08
CA ARG A 15 13.16 12.09 13.00
C ARG A 15 12.53 11.83 11.63
N LEU A 16 12.11 10.60 11.35
CA LEU A 16 11.46 10.23 10.09
C LEU A 16 10.21 11.10 9.82
N VAL A 17 9.37 11.28 10.83
CA VAL A 17 8.16 12.12 10.73
C VAL A 17 8.52 13.59 10.55
N GLN A 18 9.54 14.10 11.23
CA GLN A 18 9.97 15.49 11.08
C GLN A 18 10.50 15.77 9.67
N GLU A 19 11.34 14.88 9.14
CA GLU A 19 11.96 15.02 7.81
C GLU A 19 10.94 14.85 6.66
N ASN A 20 9.86 14.09 6.88
CA ASN A 20 8.85 13.78 5.86
C ASN A 20 7.44 14.17 6.32
N SER A 21 7.29 15.34 6.93
CA SER A 21 6.05 15.76 7.59
C SER A 21 4.95 16.25 6.64
N ASN A 22 5.30 16.57 5.39
CA ASN A 22 4.37 17.12 4.42
C ASN A 22 4.03 16.08 3.33
N PRO A 23 2.75 15.94 2.95
CA PRO A 23 2.38 15.18 1.77
C PRO A 23 2.97 15.82 0.50
N GLU A 24 3.43 14.99 -0.43
CA GLU A 24 3.87 15.41 -1.77
C GLU A 24 2.73 16.08 -2.56
N TYR A 25 1.50 15.58 -2.40
CA TYR A 25 0.29 16.07 -3.06
C TYR A 25 -0.82 16.40 -2.03
N PRO A 26 -0.74 17.56 -1.35
CA PRO A 26 -1.65 17.92 -0.26
C PRO A 26 -3.14 18.01 -0.65
N GLU A 27 -3.46 18.31 -1.91
CA GLU A 27 -4.83 18.36 -2.44
C GLU A 27 -5.56 17.01 -2.33
N TYR A 28 -4.79 15.92 -2.21
CA TYR A 28 -5.28 14.55 -2.09
C TYR A 28 -5.21 14.01 -0.64
N SER A 29 -5.10 14.89 0.36
CA SER A 29 -5.05 14.49 1.77
C SER A 29 -6.32 13.80 2.25
N SER A 30 -7.49 14.14 1.70
CA SER A 30 -8.76 13.52 2.07
C SER A 30 -9.00 12.23 1.28
N PHE A 31 -9.62 11.24 1.91
CA PHE A 31 -10.09 10.03 1.22
C PHE A 31 -10.95 10.35 0.00
N LEU A 32 -11.91 11.29 0.14
CA LEU A 32 -12.82 11.64 -0.95
C LEU A 32 -12.11 12.33 -2.12
N SER A 33 -11.08 13.17 -1.88
CA SER A 33 -10.31 13.76 -2.98
C SER A 33 -9.50 12.72 -3.73
N ARG A 34 -9.00 11.68 -3.05
CA ARG A 34 -8.37 10.52 -3.70
C ARG A 34 -9.35 9.69 -4.50
N LEU A 35 -10.46 9.28 -3.88
CA LEU A 35 -11.46 8.43 -4.52
C LEU A 35 -12.01 9.05 -5.82
N LYS A 36 -12.15 10.38 -5.85
CA LYS A 36 -12.58 11.12 -7.06
C LYS A 36 -11.69 10.90 -8.28
N THR A 37 -10.41 10.56 -8.09
CA THR A 37 -9.47 10.30 -9.21
C THR A 37 -9.75 8.98 -9.93
N PHE A 38 -10.44 8.03 -9.29
CA PHE A 38 -10.71 6.69 -9.82
C PHE A 38 -11.93 6.62 -10.74
N GLY A 39 -12.37 7.76 -11.31
CA GLY A 39 -13.55 7.81 -12.19
C GLY A 39 -13.44 6.92 -13.43
N SER A 40 -12.22 6.76 -13.95
CA SER A 40 -11.89 5.93 -15.13
C SER A 40 -11.05 4.70 -14.79
N TYR A 41 -10.95 4.31 -13.51
CA TYR A 41 -10.16 3.16 -13.10
C TYR A 41 -10.76 1.84 -13.63
N PRO A 42 -9.97 0.93 -14.22
CA PRO A 42 -10.51 -0.30 -14.82
C PRO A 42 -11.21 -1.20 -13.79
N THR A 43 -12.44 -1.63 -14.09
CA THR A 43 -13.26 -2.46 -13.18
C THR A 43 -12.85 -3.94 -13.13
N ARG A 44 -11.94 -4.38 -13.99
CA ARG A 44 -11.50 -5.78 -14.09
C ARG A 44 -10.28 -6.10 -13.21
N LEU A 45 -9.75 -5.10 -12.52
CA LEU A 45 -8.58 -5.24 -11.65
C LEU A 45 -9.02 -5.74 -10.27
N CYS A 46 -8.17 -6.50 -9.60
CA CYS A 46 -8.51 -7.17 -8.35
C CYS A 46 -8.57 -6.18 -7.17
N GLN A 47 -7.78 -5.10 -7.23
CA GLN A 47 -7.71 -4.07 -6.23
C GLN A 47 -8.77 -3.02 -6.53
N ASP A 48 -9.79 -2.97 -5.69
CA ASP A 48 -10.87 -2.01 -5.86
C ASP A 48 -10.41 -0.57 -5.51
N LYS A 49 -11.07 0.41 -6.13
CA LYS A 49 -10.74 1.83 -5.98
C LYS A 49 -10.90 2.36 -4.54
N TYR A 50 -11.75 1.75 -3.72
CA TYR A 50 -11.96 2.20 -2.34
C TYR A 50 -10.76 1.79 -1.49
N SER A 51 -10.30 0.54 -1.63
CA SER A 51 -9.08 0.04 -0.98
C SER A 51 -7.85 0.86 -1.38
N LEU A 52 -7.69 1.16 -2.68
CA LEU A 52 -6.59 1.99 -3.17
C LEU A 52 -6.62 3.41 -2.58
N ALA A 53 -7.78 4.06 -2.60
CA ALA A 53 -7.95 5.39 -2.03
C ALA A 53 -7.75 5.40 -0.49
N GLU A 54 -8.19 4.37 0.23
CA GLU A 54 -7.97 4.24 1.66
C GLU A 54 -6.46 4.14 1.98
N CYS A 55 -5.72 3.37 1.18
CA CYS A 55 -4.27 3.18 1.31
C CYS A 55 -3.42 4.38 0.87
N GLY A 56 -4.06 5.52 0.60
CA GLY A 56 -3.38 6.79 0.32
C GLY A 56 -3.11 7.04 -1.16
N PHE A 57 -3.66 6.23 -2.07
CA PHE A 57 -3.40 6.33 -3.50
C PHE A 57 -4.43 7.17 -4.26
N THR A 58 -3.97 7.86 -5.30
CA THR A 58 -4.76 8.42 -6.40
C THR A 58 -4.54 7.59 -7.65
N TYR A 59 -5.50 7.60 -8.58
CA TYR A 59 -5.30 7.03 -9.91
C TYR A 59 -4.63 8.04 -10.84
N THR A 60 -3.63 7.58 -11.58
CA THR A 60 -2.87 8.43 -12.53
C THR A 60 -3.59 8.65 -13.86
N GLY A 61 -4.60 7.82 -14.17
CA GLY A 61 -5.28 7.82 -15.46
C GLY A 61 -4.69 6.84 -16.50
N ALA A 62 -3.61 6.14 -16.17
CA ALA A 62 -2.95 5.18 -17.04
C ALA A 62 -2.94 3.76 -16.45
N ASP A 63 -3.37 2.78 -17.24
CA ASP A 63 -3.41 1.35 -16.90
C ASP A 63 -3.98 1.07 -15.49
N ASP A 64 -3.19 0.46 -14.61
CA ASP A 64 -3.49 0.22 -13.20
C ASP A 64 -2.58 1.03 -12.27
N LEU A 65 -1.92 2.05 -12.81
CA LEU A 65 -0.91 2.83 -12.12
C LEU A 65 -1.55 3.83 -11.15
N VAL A 66 -1.18 3.73 -9.89
CA VAL A 66 -1.65 4.59 -8.81
C VAL A 66 -0.49 5.29 -8.11
N GLN A 67 -0.74 6.47 -7.53
CA GLN A 67 0.27 7.29 -6.88
C GLN A 67 -0.08 7.60 -5.43
N CYS A 68 0.84 7.37 -4.49
CA CYS A 68 0.62 7.80 -3.11
C CYS A 68 0.63 9.33 -3.03
N HIS A 69 -0.42 9.93 -2.50
CA HIS A 69 -0.47 11.39 -2.31
C HIS A 69 0.59 11.90 -1.33
N TYR A 70 1.09 11.05 -0.43
CA TYR A 70 1.97 11.49 0.65
C TYR A 70 3.43 11.34 0.29
N CYS A 71 3.86 10.15 -0.11
CA CYS A 71 5.26 9.88 -0.41
C CYS A 71 5.57 9.83 -1.92
N GLY A 72 4.57 10.03 -2.77
CA GLY A 72 4.75 10.11 -4.22
C GLY A 72 5.05 8.81 -4.96
N ILE A 73 5.16 7.66 -4.27
CA ILE A 73 5.46 6.39 -4.93
C ILE A 73 4.39 6.02 -5.95
N LEU A 74 4.82 5.39 -7.04
CA LEU A 74 3.97 4.85 -8.09
C LEU A 74 3.94 3.32 -8.01
N LEU A 75 2.75 2.74 -7.95
CA LEU A 75 2.54 1.29 -7.96
C LEU A 75 1.55 0.90 -9.05
N GLY A 76 1.80 -0.23 -9.71
CA GLY A 76 0.97 -0.79 -10.76
C GLY A 76 1.40 -2.24 -11.02
N LYS A 77 0.87 -2.85 -12.08
CA LYS A 77 0.97 -4.29 -12.34
C LYS A 77 0.45 -5.13 -11.16
N TRP A 78 -0.70 -4.75 -10.64
CA TRP A 78 -1.30 -5.38 -9.48
C TRP A 78 -1.68 -6.84 -9.77
N GLU A 79 -1.30 -7.73 -8.86
CA GLU A 79 -1.66 -9.15 -8.89
C GLU A 79 -2.85 -9.44 -7.97
N GLU A 80 -3.55 -10.56 -8.18
CA GLU A 80 -4.77 -10.91 -7.42
C GLU A 80 -4.56 -10.96 -5.90
N ASN A 81 -3.38 -11.39 -5.46
CA ASN A 81 -3.05 -11.54 -4.03
C ASN A 81 -2.34 -10.31 -3.45
N ASP A 82 -2.22 -9.22 -4.21
CA ASP A 82 -1.53 -8.02 -3.72
C ASP A 82 -2.40 -7.24 -2.73
N GLU A 83 -1.94 -7.21 -1.47
CA GLU A 83 -2.52 -6.37 -0.42
C GLU A 83 -1.96 -4.95 -0.48
N VAL A 84 -2.82 -3.96 -0.74
CA VAL A 84 -2.41 -2.58 -1.06
C VAL A 84 -1.54 -1.95 0.04
N TRP A 85 -1.89 -2.12 1.31
CA TRP A 85 -1.08 -1.63 2.44
C TRP A 85 0.30 -2.29 2.51
N GLN A 86 0.37 -3.60 2.25
CA GLN A 86 1.64 -4.34 2.27
C GLN A 86 2.51 -3.89 1.10
N GLN A 87 1.94 -3.77 -0.11
CA GLN A 87 2.63 -3.28 -1.29
C GLN A 87 3.17 -1.85 -1.09
N HIS A 88 2.37 -0.97 -0.48
CA HIS A 88 2.79 0.39 -0.13
C HIS A 88 3.97 0.37 0.85
N SER A 89 3.85 -0.36 1.96
CA SER A 89 4.91 -0.45 2.97
C SER A 89 6.18 -1.12 2.46
N MET A 90 6.05 -2.11 1.57
CA MET A 90 7.17 -2.84 1.00
C MET A 90 7.99 -1.95 0.07
N HIS A 91 7.32 -1.18 -0.79
CA HIS A 91 7.97 -0.31 -1.77
C HIS A 91 8.45 1.02 -1.19
N ASN A 92 7.79 1.54 -0.14
CA ASN A 92 8.29 2.69 0.62
C ASN A 92 7.98 2.58 2.11
N PRO A 93 8.86 1.91 2.89
CA PRO A 93 8.66 1.74 4.33
C PRO A 93 8.84 3.01 5.15
N GLU A 94 9.34 4.10 4.55
CA GLU A 94 9.52 5.40 5.19
C GLU A 94 8.33 6.34 4.94
N CYS A 95 7.30 5.88 4.22
CA CYS A 95 6.09 6.65 4.02
C CYS A 95 5.40 6.95 5.36
N VAL A 96 5.41 8.23 5.75
CA VAL A 96 4.80 8.69 7.00
C VAL A 96 3.29 8.43 7.01
N PHE A 97 2.61 8.46 5.87
CA PHE A 97 1.20 8.06 5.80
C PHE A 97 0.98 6.61 6.24
N VAL A 98 1.78 5.66 5.74
CA VAL A 98 1.72 4.25 6.17
C VAL A 98 2.05 4.13 7.65
N LEU A 99 3.10 4.82 8.11
CA LEU A 99 3.49 4.83 9.52
C LEU A 99 2.34 5.31 10.42
N LEU A 100 1.65 6.39 10.07
CA LEU A 100 0.56 6.95 10.86
C LEU A 100 -0.69 6.07 10.87
N TYR A 101 -1.02 5.41 9.75
CA TYR A 101 -2.23 4.60 9.63
C TYR A 101 -2.06 3.15 10.10
N LYS A 102 -0.88 2.56 9.91
CA LYS A 102 -0.61 1.13 10.17
C LYS A 102 0.39 0.89 11.31
N GLY A 103 1.20 1.87 11.66
CA GLY A 103 2.19 1.79 12.74
C GLY A 103 3.50 1.11 12.32
N ALA A 104 4.54 1.33 13.12
CA ALA A 104 5.89 0.82 12.85
C ALA A 104 5.97 -0.72 12.85
N GLN A 105 5.20 -1.39 13.71
CA GLN A 105 5.19 -2.86 13.77
C GLN A 105 4.69 -3.48 12.46
N PHE A 106 3.68 -2.88 11.82
CA PHE A 106 3.21 -3.34 10.52
C PHE A 106 4.34 -3.25 9.47
N ILE A 107 5.03 -2.12 9.42
CA ILE A 107 6.13 -1.88 8.48
C ILE A 107 7.26 -2.89 8.71
N GLU A 108 7.61 -3.17 9.96
CA GLU A 108 8.63 -4.16 10.31
C GLU A 108 8.22 -5.59 9.90
N ASN A 109 6.96 -5.98 10.15
CA ASN A 109 6.45 -7.29 9.77
C ASN A 109 6.52 -7.49 8.25
N VAL A 110 6.06 -6.51 7.46
CA VAL A 110 6.14 -6.56 5.98
C VAL A 110 7.59 -6.69 5.51
N LYS A 111 8.53 -5.95 6.11
CA LYS A 111 9.97 -6.08 5.78
C LYS A 111 10.49 -7.49 6.04
N ASN A 112 10.12 -8.09 7.18
CA ASN A 112 10.57 -9.42 7.56
C ASN A 112 9.99 -10.49 6.63
N GLU A 113 8.68 -10.46 6.36
CA GLU A 113 8.01 -11.36 5.42
C GLU A 113 8.68 -11.32 4.04
N PHE A 114 9.00 -10.12 3.53
CA PHE A 114 9.66 -9.98 2.24
C PHE A 114 11.09 -10.54 2.21
N ASN A 115 11.85 -10.34 3.30
CA ASN A 115 13.19 -10.91 3.42
C ASN A 115 13.14 -12.44 3.48
N ASP A 116 12.16 -13.01 4.20
CA ASP A 116 11.95 -14.45 4.26
C ASP A 116 11.61 -15.04 2.89
N ILE A 117 10.72 -14.39 2.14
CA ILE A 117 10.39 -14.80 0.76
C ILE A 117 11.65 -14.77 -0.13
N ARG A 118 12.46 -13.70 -0.05
CA ARG A 118 13.71 -13.60 -0.82
C ARG A 118 14.71 -14.70 -0.47
N ASN A 119 14.85 -15.02 0.81
CA ASN A 119 15.75 -16.05 1.29
C ASN A 119 15.26 -17.47 0.90
N ASN A 120 13.94 -17.65 0.77
CA ASN A 120 13.32 -18.94 0.43
C ASN A 120 13.12 -19.18 -1.08
N ARG A 121 13.15 -18.13 -1.93
CA ARG A 121 13.05 -18.23 -3.40
C ARG A 121 14.21 -18.99 -4.09
N GLY A 122 15.14 -19.55 -3.32
CA GLY A 122 16.05 -20.57 -3.80
C GLY A 122 15.42 -21.94 -4.10
N ASN A 123 14.09 -22.14 -3.95
CA ASN A 123 13.55 -23.52 -3.96
C ASN A 123 12.11 -23.82 -4.46
N SER A 124 11.39 -23.00 -5.25
CA SER A 124 10.13 -23.47 -5.91
C SER A 124 9.67 -22.63 -7.12
N ASN A 125 9.03 -23.29 -8.10
CA ASN A 125 8.45 -22.74 -9.34
C ASN A 125 6.99 -22.27 -9.15
N ASP A 126 6.68 -21.05 -9.59
CA ASP A 126 5.38 -20.39 -9.46
C ASP A 126 4.31 -20.86 -10.48
N GLN A 127 3.04 -20.93 -10.06
CA GLN A 127 1.87 -20.99 -10.94
C GLN A 127 0.92 -19.83 -10.65
N VAL A 128 0.89 -18.88 -11.57
CA VAL A 128 0.01 -17.71 -11.58
C VAL A 128 -1.45 -18.16 -11.77
N HIS A 129 -2.32 -17.84 -10.81
CA HIS A 129 -3.77 -17.94 -10.95
C HIS A 129 -4.36 -16.56 -11.26
N ARG A 130 -5.41 -16.57 -12.10
CA ARG A 130 -6.06 -15.41 -12.70
C ARG A 130 -7.35 -15.09 -11.95
N CYS A 131 -7.50 -13.81 -11.57
CA CYS A 131 -8.66 -13.22 -10.91
C CYS A 131 -10.00 -13.73 -11.44
N LYS A 132 -10.77 -14.42 -10.59
CA LYS A 132 -12.17 -14.75 -10.84
C LYS A 132 -13.02 -13.55 -10.44
N THR A 133 -13.72 -12.98 -11.41
CA THR A 133 -14.73 -11.95 -11.18
C THR A 133 -15.93 -12.58 -10.46
N GLU A 134 -16.18 -12.22 -9.19
CA GLU A 134 -17.51 -12.37 -8.61
C GLU A 134 -18.37 -11.17 -9.05
N SER A 135 -19.42 -11.50 -9.80
CA SER A 135 -20.45 -10.56 -10.24
C SER A 135 -21.27 -10.09 -9.03
N TYR A 136 -21.20 -8.80 -8.70
CA TYR A 136 -22.23 -8.20 -7.86
C TYR A 136 -23.50 -8.00 -8.69
N ASP A 137 -24.53 -8.79 -8.39
CA ASP A 137 -25.88 -8.64 -8.92
C ASP A 137 -26.47 -7.28 -8.51
N VAL A 138 -26.90 -6.51 -9.51
CA VAL A 138 -27.74 -5.34 -9.34
C VAL A 138 -29.17 -5.83 -9.08
N VAL A 139 -29.66 -5.68 -7.86
CA VAL A 139 -31.10 -5.82 -7.56
C VAL A 139 -31.71 -4.41 -7.57
N GLY A 140 -32.79 -4.29 -8.36
CA GLY A 140 -33.46 -3.05 -8.75
C GLY A 140 -34.24 -2.33 -7.66
#